data_AF-A0A0F5RAJ9-F1
#
_entry.id   AF-A0A0F5RAJ9-F1
#
_cell.length_a   1.000
_cell.length_b   1.000
_cell.length_c   1.000
_cell.angle_alpha   90.00
_cell.angle_beta   90.00
_cell.angle_gamma   90.00
#
_symmetry.space_group_name_H-M   'P 1'
#
loop_
_entity.id
_entity.type
_entity.pdbx_description
1 polymer ?
#
loop_
_entity_poly.entity_id
_entity_poly.type
_entity_poly.pdbx_seq_one_letter_code
_entity_poly.pdbx_strand_id
1 'polypeptide(L)'
;MSLINVSLYRSDSAKAQPELILVQSDPDKLAAAGKWIRSGESRALPPAESISKIYGLQFQYPTKTSTESVDYILLTDDKSSYYLKQVEPRQIADLDSFDSEDKESILEKAGKEGWFSVSSPEFFN
;
A
#
# COMPACT_ATOMS: atom_id res chain seq x y z
N MET A 1 4.03 -5.27 15.73
CA MET A 1 4.39 -4.32 14.66
C MET A 1 5.26 -3.25 15.28
N SER A 2 6.39 -2.91 14.68
CA SER A 2 7.35 -1.92 15.18
C SER A 2 7.49 -0.69 14.28
N LEU A 3 7.16 -0.84 13.00
CA LEU A 3 7.31 0.21 12.00
C LEU A 3 6.33 -0.02 10.84
N ILE A 4 5.89 1.05 10.21
CA ILE A 4 5.26 1.02 8.87
C ILE A 4 6.02 1.99 7.98
N ASN A 5 6.59 1.48 6.90
CA ASN A 5 7.07 2.33 5.81
C ASN A 5 5.95 2.52 4.80
N VAL A 6 5.72 3.75 4.38
CA VAL A 6 4.72 4.09 3.38
C VAL A 6 5.37 4.80 2.22
N SER A 7 5.26 4.18 1.05
CA SER A 7 5.72 4.72 -0.23
C SER A 7 4.53 5.04 -1.13
N LEU A 8 4.70 6.00 -2.03
CA LEU A 8 3.66 6.48 -2.95
C LEU A 8 4.22 6.59 -4.37
N TYR A 9 3.46 6.09 -5.35
CA TYR A 9 3.72 6.38 -6.76
C TYR A 9 3.31 7.82 -7.07
N ARG A 10 4.26 8.62 -7.57
CA ARG A 10 4.14 10.07 -7.75
C ARG A 10 4.55 10.50 -9.15
N SER A 11 3.61 11.05 -9.92
CA SER A 11 3.89 11.56 -11.27
C SER A 11 4.53 12.95 -11.26
N ASP A 12 4.58 13.60 -10.10
CA ASP A 12 5.25 14.88 -9.89
C ASP A 12 6.70 14.71 -9.39
N SER A 13 7.27 13.50 -9.46
CA SER A 13 8.60 13.16 -8.97
C SER A 13 9.43 12.45 -10.04
N ALA A 14 10.69 12.86 -10.19
CA ALA A 14 11.67 12.20 -11.06
C ALA A 14 12.52 11.16 -10.30
N LYS A 15 12.07 10.74 -9.12
CA LYS A 15 12.73 9.70 -8.31
C LYS A 15 12.22 8.31 -8.68
N ALA A 16 12.99 7.29 -8.34
CA ALA A 16 12.53 5.90 -8.41
C ALA A 16 11.26 5.69 -7.57
N GLN A 17 10.38 4.82 -8.07
CA GLN A 17 9.02 4.64 -7.60
C GLN A 17 8.78 3.22 -7.10
N PRO A 18 7.99 3.03 -6.02
CA PRO A 18 7.30 4.07 -5.27
C PRO A 18 8.25 4.80 -4.30
N GLU A 19 8.09 6.12 -4.17
CA GLU A 19 8.92 6.95 -3.30
C GLU A 19 8.48 6.83 -1.82
N LEU A 20 9.42 6.59 -0.89
CA LEU A 20 9.13 6.58 0.55
C LEU A 20 8.74 7.98 1.04
N ILE A 21 7.51 8.12 1.55
CA ILE A 21 6.94 9.40 2.00
C ILE A 21 6.71 9.50 3.51
N LEU A 22 6.61 8.35 4.20
CA LEU A 22 6.34 8.31 5.64
C LEU A 22 6.95 7.06 6.27
N VAL A 23 7.50 7.24 7.46
CA VAL A 23 7.89 6.16 8.37
C VAL A 23 7.11 6.36 9.66
N GLN A 24 6.24 5.42 10.00
CA GLN A 24 5.39 5.47 11.18
C GLN A 24 5.91 4.52 12.26
N SER A 25 6.13 5.04 13.48
CA SER A 25 6.60 4.29 14.64
C SER A 25 5.79 4.53 15.91
N ASP A 26 4.75 5.37 15.86
CA ASP A 26 3.89 5.67 17.00
C ASP A 26 3.12 4.40 17.45
N PRO A 27 3.26 3.96 18.72
CA PRO A 27 2.66 2.71 19.18
C PRO A 27 1.15 2.61 19.01
N ASP A 28 0.41 3.72 19.21
CA ASP A 28 -1.05 3.73 19.10
C ASP A 28 -1.47 3.60 17.64
N LYS A 29 -0.77 4.29 16.73
CA LYS A 29 -0.98 4.16 15.28
C LYS A 29 -0.63 2.76 14.78
N LEU A 30 0.45 2.16 15.28
CA LEU A 30 0.85 0.78 14.95
C LEU A 30 -0.21 -0.24 15.43
N ALA A 31 -0.77 -0.04 16.63
CA ALA A 31 -1.82 -0.88 17.16
C ALA A 31 -3.12 -0.76 16.36
N ALA A 32 -3.50 0.45 15.97
CA ALA A 32 -4.65 0.73 15.10
C ALA A 32 -4.47 0.07 13.71
N ALA A 33 -3.31 0.22 13.10
CA ALA A 33 -2.98 -0.38 11.81
C ALA A 33 -3.12 -1.92 11.82
N GLY A 34 -2.68 -2.56 12.91
CA GLY A 34 -2.82 -4.00 13.07
C GLY A 34 -4.29 -4.47 13.09
N LYS A 35 -5.19 -3.69 13.69
CA LYS A 35 -6.64 -3.99 13.66
C LYS A 35 -7.22 -3.73 12.27
N TRP A 36 -6.83 -2.63 11.65
CA TRP A 36 -7.30 -2.17 10.34
C TRP A 36 -7.06 -3.17 9.21
N ILE A 37 -5.88 -3.81 9.13
CA ILE A 37 -5.61 -4.84 8.09
C ILE A 37 -6.60 -6.01 8.15
N ARG A 38 -7.11 -6.34 9.35
CA ARG A 38 -7.98 -7.50 9.58
C ARG A 38 -9.48 -7.18 9.42
N SER A 39 -9.86 -5.92 9.25
CA SER A 39 -11.27 -5.52 9.15
C SER A 39 -11.80 -5.50 7.72
N GLY A 40 -10.98 -5.86 6.73
CA GLY A 40 -11.34 -5.76 5.33
C GLY A 40 -12.36 -6.81 4.88
N GLU A 41 -13.22 -6.41 3.95
CA GLU A 41 -14.18 -7.31 3.28
C GLU A 41 -13.76 -7.51 1.82
N SER A 42 -13.92 -8.72 1.29
CA SER A 42 -13.57 -9.03 -0.10
C SER A 42 -14.35 -8.13 -1.05
N ARG A 43 -13.65 -7.48 -1.99
CA ARG A 43 -14.28 -6.57 -2.95
C ARG A 43 -13.55 -6.59 -4.29
N ALA A 44 -14.32 -6.45 -5.36
CA ALA A 44 -13.77 -6.26 -6.69
C ALA A 44 -12.99 -4.94 -6.77
N LEU A 45 -11.88 -4.99 -7.51
CA LEU A 45 -11.04 -3.83 -7.77
C LEU A 45 -11.79 -2.80 -8.63
N PRO A 46 -11.60 -1.51 -8.39
CA PRO A 46 -12.11 -0.49 -9.29
C PRO A 46 -11.29 -0.46 -10.62
N PRO A 47 -11.82 0.12 -11.70
CA PRO A 47 -11.06 0.33 -12.94
C PRO A 47 -9.80 1.17 -12.69
N ALA A 48 -8.71 0.90 -13.42
CA ALA A 48 -7.44 1.58 -13.23
C ALA A 48 -7.55 3.11 -13.41
N GLU A 49 -8.38 3.59 -14.35
CA GLU A 49 -8.60 5.03 -14.54
C GLU A 49 -9.21 5.73 -13.32
N SER A 50 -9.95 5.01 -12.47
CA SER A 50 -10.60 5.56 -11.29
C SER A 50 -9.68 5.56 -10.05
N ILE A 51 -8.51 4.92 -10.12
CA ILE A 51 -7.55 4.92 -9.02
C ILE A 51 -6.85 6.28 -8.97
N SER A 52 -7.00 6.96 -7.84
CA SER A 52 -6.41 8.28 -7.61
C SER A 52 -4.97 8.16 -7.10
N LYS A 53 -4.68 7.21 -6.19
CA LYS A 53 -3.33 6.99 -5.64
C LYS A 53 -3.04 5.51 -5.42
N ILE A 54 -1.76 5.15 -5.53
CA ILE A 54 -1.23 3.81 -5.26
C ILE A 54 -0.11 3.94 -4.23
N TYR A 55 -0.24 3.25 -3.10
CA TYR A 55 0.75 3.21 -2.05
C TYR A 55 1.35 1.81 -1.92
N GLY A 56 2.65 1.74 -1.67
CA GLY A 56 3.31 0.55 -1.12
C GLY A 56 3.41 0.71 0.40
N LEU A 57 2.97 -0.29 1.15
CA LEU A 57 3.08 -0.31 2.60
C LEU A 57 3.93 -1.50 3.02
N GLN A 58 4.93 -1.27 3.86
CA GLN A 58 5.73 -2.34 4.45
C GLN A 58 5.60 -2.31 5.97
N PHE A 59 4.99 -3.37 6.51
CA PHE A 59 4.74 -3.54 7.92
C PHE A 59 5.84 -4.40 8.54
N GLN A 60 6.58 -3.83 9.49
CA GLN A 60 7.66 -4.54 10.16
C GLN A 60 7.20 -5.11 11.50
N TYR A 61 7.55 -6.37 11.74
CA TYR A 61 7.22 -7.11 12.95
C TYR A 61 8.53 -7.60 13.59
N PRO A 62 8.81 -7.19 14.84
CA PRO A 62 9.98 -7.71 15.53
C PRO A 62 9.74 -9.18 15.90
N THR A 63 10.72 -10.03 15.64
CA THR A 63 10.79 -11.39 16.13
C THR A 63 11.84 -11.49 17.25
N LYS A 64 12.09 -12.69 17.78
CA LYS A 64 13.11 -12.88 18.83
C LYS A 64 14.52 -12.52 18.37
N THR A 65 14.83 -12.67 17.08
CA THR A 65 16.20 -12.53 16.55
C THR A 65 16.29 -11.70 15.26
N SER A 66 15.16 -11.28 14.69
CA SER A 66 15.12 -10.56 13.42
C SER A 66 13.93 -9.62 13.33
N THR A 67 13.77 -8.96 12.18
CA THR A 67 12.55 -8.26 11.80
C THR A 67 11.97 -8.94 10.56
N GLU A 68 10.69 -9.32 10.64
CA GLU A 68 9.94 -9.78 9.49
C GLU A 68 9.15 -8.62 8.88
N SER A 69 9.04 -8.60 7.55
CA SER A 69 8.28 -7.58 6.83
C SER A 69 7.14 -8.24 6.08
N VAL A 70 5.98 -7.58 6.10
CA VAL A 70 4.81 -7.95 5.30
C VAL A 70 4.44 -6.75 4.44
N ASP A 71 4.43 -6.96 3.13
CA ASP A 71 4.18 -5.89 2.17
C ASP A 71 2.72 -5.91 1.69
N TYR A 72 2.18 -4.71 1.49
CA TYR A 72 0.84 -4.48 0.98
C TYR A 72 0.85 -3.40 -0.10
N ILE A 73 -0.10 -3.47 -1.02
CA ILE A 73 -0.50 -2.34 -1.85
C ILE A 73 -1.82 -1.80 -1.34
N LEU A 74 -1.88 -0.48 -1.16
CA LEU A 74 -3.08 0.25 -0.82
C LEU A 74 -3.45 1.18 -1.97
N LEU A 75 -4.66 1.05 -2.48
CA LEU A 75 -5.23 1.93 -3.50
C LEU A 75 -6.24 2.86 -2.85
N THR A 76 -6.35 4.07 -3.38
CA THR A 76 -7.55 4.89 -3.19
C THR A 76 -8.15 5.27 -4.53
N ASP A 77 -9.47 5.24 -4.62
CA ASP A 77 -10.21 5.67 -5.82
C ASP A 77 -10.56 7.17 -5.75
N ASP A 78 -11.24 7.67 -6.77
CA ASP A 78 -11.75 9.04 -6.87
C ASP A 78 -12.86 9.36 -5.84
N LYS A 79 -13.44 8.34 -5.21
CA LYS A 79 -14.49 8.43 -4.18
C LYS A 79 -13.93 8.26 -2.76
N SER A 80 -12.61 8.23 -2.61
CA SER A 80 -11.93 7.99 -1.33
C SER A 80 -12.26 6.63 -0.68
N SER A 81 -12.66 5.65 -1.49
CA SER A 81 -12.66 4.24 -1.06
C SER A 81 -11.22 3.73 -1.03
N TYR A 82 -10.95 2.79 -0.13
CA TYR A 82 -9.63 2.19 0.03
C TYR A 82 -9.65 0.69 -0.23
N TYR A 83 -8.64 0.22 -0.96
CA TYR A 83 -8.49 -1.19 -1.31
C TYR A 83 -7.10 -1.66 -0.92
N LEU A 84 -7.02 -2.74 -0.17
CA LEU A 84 -5.78 -3.27 0.37
C LEU A 84 -5.56 -4.70 -0.16
N LYS A 85 -4.33 -5.00 -0.52
CA LYS A 85 -3.91 -6.36 -0.86
C LYS A 85 -2.51 -6.64 -0.31
N GLN A 86 -2.35 -7.81 0.30
CA GLN A 86 -1.03 -8.31 0.64
C GLN A 86 -0.31 -8.79 -0.63
N VAL A 87 0.96 -8.43 -0.76
CA VAL A 87 1.79 -8.77 -1.92
C VAL A 87 3.15 -9.28 -1.48
N GLU A 88 3.81 -10.01 -2.37
CA GLU A 88 5.25 -10.27 -2.24
C GLU A 88 6.05 -9.07 -2.76
N PRO A 89 7.29 -8.82 -2.26
CA PRO A 89 8.12 -7.71 -2.71
C PRO A 89 8.28 -7.63 -4.23
N ARG A 90 8.43 -8.79 -4.89
CA ARG A 90 8.58 -8.88 -6.35
C ARG A 90 7.35 -8.41 -7.14
N GLN A 91 6.19 -8.30 -6.51
CA GLN A 91 4.94 -7.85 -7.12
C GLN A 91 4.75 -6.33 -7.03
N ILE A 92 5.59 -5.64 -6.25
CA ILE A 92 5.64 -4.17 -6.26
C ILE A 92 6.40 -3.74 -7.52
N ALA A 93 5.82 -2.81 -8.29
CA ALA A 93 6.47 -2.29 -9.48
C ALA A 93 7.57 -1.31 -9.06
N ASP A 94 8.80 -1.58 -9.50
CA ASP A 94 9.92 -0.66 -9.34
C ASP A 94 10.08 0.05 -10.68
N LEU A 95 9.93 1.38 -10.68
CA LEU A 95 9.90 2.19 -11.90
C LEU A 95 10.84 3.38 -11.73
N ASP A 96 11.56 3.76 -12.79
CA ASP A 96 12.42 4.94 -12.78
C ASP A 96 11.62 6.25 -12.67
N SER A 97 10.41 6.27 -13.25
CA SER A 97 9.40 7.32 -13.15
C SER A 97 8.00 6.70 -13.18
N PHE A 98 6.98 7.45 -12.77
CA PHE A 98 5.59 6.98 -12.78
C PHE A 98 4.69 7.95 -13.52
N ASP A 99 3.94 7.43 -14.49
CA ASP A 99 2.87 8.13 -15.18
C ASP A 99 1.53 7.40 -15.05
N SER A 100 0.43 8.06 -15.40
CA SER A 100 -0.91 7.49 -15.24
C SER A 100 -1.14 6.20 -16.04
N GLU A 101 -0.40 6.04 -17.15
CA GLU A 101 -0.45 4.85 -18.00
C GLU A 101 0.16 3.60 -17.34
N ASP A 102 1.02 3.78 -16.33
CA ASP A 102 1.64 2.67 -15.60
C ASP A 102 0.66 1.96 -14.64
N LYS A 103 -0.48 2.58 -14.33
CA LYS A 103 -1.42 2.04 -13.33
C LYS A 103 -1.88 0.62 -13.66
N GLU A 104 -2.25 0.33 -14.90
CA GLU A 104 -2.70 -1.00 -15.29
C GLU A 104 -1.57 -2.03 -15.10
N SER A 105 -0.34 -1.70 -15.50
CA SER A 105 0.80 -2.61 -15.36
C SER A 105 1.13 -2.89 -13.88
N ILE A 106 1.02 -1.89 -13.01
CA ILE A 106 1.17 -2.05 -11.56
C ILE A 106 0.11 -3.01 -11.01
N LEU A 107 -1.15 -2.85 -11.41
CA LEU A 107 -2.25 -3.71 -10.97
C LEU A 107 -2.12 -5.14 -11.49
N GLU A 108 -1.68 -5.32 -12.73
CA GLU A 108 -1.41 -6.63 -13.31
C GLU A 108 -0.29 -7.35 -12.56
N LYS A 109 0.79 -6.65 -12.25
CA LYS A 109 1.91 -7.18 -11.47
C LYS A 109 1.51 -7.55 -10.04
N ALA A 110 0.68 -6.73 -9.41
CA ALA A 110 0.08 -7.02 -8.10
C ALA A 110 -0.90 -8.21 -8.15
N GLY A 111 -1.54 -8.43 -9.30
CA GLY A 111 -2.59 -9.41 -9.54
C GLY A 111 -3.99 -8.89 -9.16
N LYS A 112 -5.01 -9.31 -9.91
CA LYS A 112 -6.38 -8.74 -9.84
C LYS A 112 -7.28 -9.33 -8.74
N GLU A 113 -6.87 -10.42 -8.10
CA GLU A 113 -7.64 -11.11 -7.04
C GLU A 113 -7.08 -10.85 -5.63
N GLY A 114 -7.82 -11.19 -4.58
CA GLY A 114 -7.34 -11.10 -3.18
C GLY A 114 -7.30 -9.68 -2.61
N TRP A 115 -8.11 -8.78 -3.17
CA TRP A 115 -8.26 -7.41 -2.70
C TRP A 115 -9.40 -7.29 -1.69
N PHE A 116 -9.20 -6.43 -0.69
CA PHE A 116 -10.18 -6.16 0.36
C PHE A 116 -10.47 -4.67 0.43
N SER A 117 -11.75 -4.31 0.60
CA SER A 117 -12.14 -2.95 0.94
C SER A 117 -11.81 -2.70 2.40
N VAL A 118 -11.21 -1.55 2.69
CA VAL A 118 -10.86 -1.13 4.06
C VAL A 118 -11.31 0.31 4.30
N SER A 119 -11.38 0.73 5.57
CA SER A 119 -11.58 2.15 5.91
C SER A 119 -10.31 2.96 5.60
N SER A 120 -10.39 4.29 5.70
CA SER A 120 -9.19 5.13 5.65
C SER A 120 -8.23 4.73 6.78
N PRO A 121 -6.94 4.49 6.49
CA PRO A 121 -5.98 4.17 7.54
C PRO A 121 -5.65 5.41 8.38
N GLU A 122 -5.61 5.22 9.70
CA GLU A 122 -5.36 6.30 10.67
C GLU A 122 -3.87 6.66 10.80
N PHE A 123 -2.97 5.84 10.25
CA PHE A 123 -1.53 6.04 10.37
C PHE A 123 -0.93 7.06 9.37
N PHE A 124 -1.75 7.64 8.48
CA PHE A 124 -1.35 8.76 7.61
C PHE A 124 -1.38 10.13 8.32
N ASN A 125 -2.18 10.28 9.37
CA ASN A 125 -2.37 11.52 10.12
C ASN A 125 -1.46 11.56 11.33
#